data_AF-A0A2T4C2Q5-F1
#
_entry.id   AF-A0A2T4C2Q5-F1
#
_cell.length_a   1.000
_cell.length_b   1.000
_cell.length_c   1.000
_cell.angle_alpha   90.00
_cell.angle_beta   90.00
_cell.angle_gamma   90.00
#
_symmetry.space_group_name_H-M   'P 1'
#
loop_
_entity.id
_entity.type
_entity.pdbx_description
1 polymer ?
#
loop_
_entity_poly.entity_id
_entity_poly.type
_entity_poly.pdbx_seq_one_letter_code
_entity_poly.pdbx_strand_id
1 'polypeptide(L)'
;MPPRIDLLQRLGTVNLCLRPSTTPTTQAFLPLIQKANLSLREKKKKAKQDPYKWAQAQQRKAANLKRQEELQKQRDEAWGDPVRGKTTPFLESLDSAGQSPVSAVRKDASGNPLEEAKELPTTPGLRNHFLTDAELEDAVKHAYALTKPMVGVVGSQMDPTTEEERKQAHTQKHQKAVEALRRITALSNGSARDRFHANVRRIIDEFGRHNTDKHLKPKPQSISPNTTPMPGRAGPDTGSSEVQIAILTAKIRSVSEMLQVNRGYKDKHNKRNLRLLVHRRQKLLQYMERKERGSERWTNMLEKLGLTPATWKGQIDL
;
A
#
# COMPACT_ATOMS: atom_id res chain seq x y z
N MET A 1 -45.78 12.39 67.16
CA MET A 1 -45.64 12.51 65.69
C MET A 1 -46.67 11.58 65.05
N PRO A 2 -47.50 12.08 64.11
CA PRO A 2 -48.57 11.29 63.51
C PRO A 2 -48.05 10.26 62.48
N PRO A 3 -48.80 9.16 62.22
CA PRO A 3 -48.40 8.11 61.28
C PRO A 3 -48.47 8.61 59.82
N ARG A 4 -47.52 8.15 58.99
CA ARG A 4 -47.49 8.45 57.55
C ARG A 4 -48.60 7.67 56.85
N ILE A 5 -49.48 8.38 56.15
CA ILE A 5 -50.52 7.84 55.28
C ILE A 5 -49.88 7.59 53.90
N ASP A 6 -49.99 6.36 53.39
CA ASP A 6 -49.54 6.02 52.04
C ASP A 6 -50.46 6.66 50.99
N LEU A 7 -49.89 7.50 50.13
CA LEU A 7 -50.59 8.09 48.99
C LEU A 7 -50.65 7.08 47.84
N LEU A 8 -51.87 6.79 47.38
CA LEU A 8 -52.19 5.95 46.22
C LEU A 8 -51.36 6.33 44.98
N GLN A 9 -50.65 5.34 44.43
CA GLN A 9 -49.96 5.45 43.15
C GLN A 9 -50.98 5.75 42.04
N ARG A 10 -50.84 6.93 41.42
CA ARG A 10 -51.56 7.27 40.19
C ARG A 10 -51.25 6.22 39.11
N LEU A 11 -52.30 5.74 38.46
CA LEU A 11 -52.26 4.85 37.30
C LEU A 11 -51.44 5.48 36.17
N GLY A 12 -50.15 5.14 36.13
CA GLY A 12 -49.30 5.35 34.97
C GLY A 12 -49.69 4.34 33.89
N THR A 13 -50.11 4.86 32.74
CA THR A 13 -50.36 4.09 31.52
C THR A 13 -49.16 3.23 31.18
N VAL A 14 -49.29 1.92 31.33
CA VAL A 14 -48.26 0.96 30.92
C VAL A 14 -48.32 0.87 29.39
N ASN A 15 -47.42 1.57 28.69
CA ASN A 15 -47.15 1.28 27.29
C ASN A 15 -46.53 -0.12 27.21
N LEU A 16 -47.35 -1.11 26.90
CA LEU A 16 -46.92 -2.47 26.59
C LEU A 16 -46.09 -2.45 25.31
N CYS A 17 -44.77 -2.36 25.46
CA CYS A 17 -43.82 -2.67 24.39
C CYS A 17 -43.88 -4.18 24.14
N LEU A 18 -44.80 -4.63 23.28
CA LEU A 18 -44.78 -5.98 22.72
C LEU A 18 -43.53 -6.12 21.83
N ARG A 19 -42.42 -6.58 22.40
CA ARG A 19 -41.30 -7.11 21.60
C ARG A 19 -41.81 -8.36 20.87
N PRO A 20 -41.67 -8.49 19.54
CA PRO A 20 -41.90 -9.76 18.90
C PRO A 20 -40.93 -10.78 19.51
N SER A 21 -41.50 -11.86 20.04
CA SER A 21 -40.76 -13.03 20.51
C SER A 21 -39.80 -13.47 19.41
N THR A 22 -38.50 -13.56 19.72
CA THR A 22 -37.54 -14.24 18.86
C THR A 22 -37.99 -15.69 18.76
N THR A 23 -38.48 -16.09 17.59
CA THR A 23 -38.69 -17.51 17.31
C THR A 23 -37.35 -18.23 17.58
N PRO A 24 -37.31 -19.23 18.47
CA PRO A 24 -36.10 -20.01 18.64
C PRO A 24 -35.79 -20.63 17.28
N THR A 25 -34.56 -20.44 16.81
CA THR A 25 -34.06 -21.12 15.62
C THR A 25 -34.31 -22.61 15.84
N THR A 26 -35.14 -23.22 14.99
CA THR A 26 -35.31 -24.66 14.96
C THR A 26 -33.93 -25.26 14.82
N GLN A 27 -33.45 -25.91 15.88
CA GLN A 27 -32.21 -26.65 15.85
C GLN A 27 -32.40 -27.71 14.77
N ALA A 28 -31.72 -27.55 13.64
CA ALA A 28 -31.65 -28.60 12.65
C ALA A 28 -31.07 -29.81 13.37
N PHE A 29 -31.92 -30.81 13.64
CA PHE A 29 -31.52 -32.13 14.14
C PHE A 29 -30.75 -32.86 13.04
N LEU A 30 -29.60 -32.31 12.65
CA LEU A 30 -28.58 -33.09 11.98
C LEU A 30 -28.08 -34.06 13.04
N PRO A 31 -28.07 -35.39 12.78
CA PRO A 31 -27.52 -36.33 13.73
C PRO A 31 -26.09 -35.89 14.02
N LEU A 32 -25.80 -35.62 15.29
CA LEU A 32 -24.46 -35.37 15.77
C LEU A 32 -23.68 -36.68 15.57
N ILE A 33 -23.09 -36.87 14.40
CA ILE A 33 -22.21 -38.01 14.14
C ILE A 33 -20.99 -37.79 15.03
N GLN A 34 -21.04 -38.32 16.25
CA GLN A 34 -19.88 -38.38 17.12
C GLN A 34 -18.85 -39.25 16.42
N LYS A 35 -17.88 -38.62 15.76
CA LYS A 35 -16.67 -39.30 15.30
C LYS A 35 -15.86 -39.68 16.53
N ALA A 36 -16.23 -40.78 17.18
CA ALA A 36 -15.46 -41.34 18.27
C ALA A 36 -14.07 -41.71 17.72
N ASN A 37 -13.04 -41.06 18.23
CA ASN A 37 -11.67 -41.43 17.91
C ASN A 37 -11.40 -42.81 18.52
N LEU A 38 -11.18 -43.82 17.67
CA LEU A 38 -10.78 -45.16 18.12
C LEU A 38 -9.60 -45.06 19.09
N SER A 39 -9.68 -45.80 20.19
CA SER A 39 -8.60 -45.88 21.18
C SER A 39 -7.32 -46.43 20.54
N LEU A 40 -6.16 -46.10 21.10
CA LEU A 40 -4.88 -46.65 20.63
C LEU A 40 -4.86 -48.19 20.66
N ARG A 41 -5.52 -48.78 21.67
CA ARG A 41 -5.67 -50.23 21.82
C ARG A 41 -6.48 -50.83 20.68
N GLU A 42 -7.61 -50.24 20.33
CA GLU A 42 -8.45 -50.72 19.22
C GLU A 42 -7.78 -50.55 17.86
N LYS A 43 -7.05 -49.44 17.64
CA LYS A 43 -6.25 -49.24 16.43
C LYS A 43 -5.22 -50.36 16.25
N LYS A 44 -4.50 -50.73 17.32
CA LYS A 44 -3.54 -51.85 17.30
C LYS A 44 -4.22 -53.19 17.04
N LYS A 45 -5.38 -53.46 17.67
CA LYS A 45 -6.16 -54.69 17.44
C LYS A 45 -6.59 -54.80 15.97
N LYS A 46 -7.12 -53.72 15.40
CA LYS A 46 -7.56 -53.65 14.00
C LYS A 46 -6.41 -53.83 13.01
N ALA A 47 -5.24 -53.25 13.30
CA ALA A 47 -4.04 -53.44 12.49
C ALA A 47 -3.54 -54.89 12.49
N LYS A 48 -3.65 -55.60 13.62
CA LYS A 48 -3.27 -57.03 13.72
C LYS A 48 -4.30 -57.97 13.10
N GLN A 49 -5.58 -57.62 13.13
CA GLN A 49 -6.67 -58.45 12.61
C GLN A 49 -6.62 -58.60 11.08
N ASP A 50 -6.23 -57.54 10.37
CA ASP A 50 -6.05 -57.57 8.91
C ASP A 50 -4.80 -56.76 8.50
N PRO A 51 -3.61 -57.38 8.55
CA PRO A 51 -2.34 -56.70 8.29
C PRO A 51 -2.23 -56.15 6.86
N TYR A 52 -2.76 -56.88 5.86
CA TYR A 52 -2.64 -56.52 4.45
C TYR A 52 -3.51 -55.32 4.09
N LYS A 53 -4.79 -55.33 4.49
CA LYS A 53 -5.70 -54.19 4.26
C LYS A 53 -5.25 -52.96 5.04
N TRP A 54 -4.71 -53.17 6.25
CA TRP A 54 -4.10 -52.09 7.02
C TRP A 54 -2.92 -51.47 6.29
N ALA A 55 -2.00 -52.28 5.74
CA ALA A 55 -0.87 -51.80 4.96
C ALA A 55 -1.29 -51.03 3.69
N GLN A 56 -2.27 -51.54 2.93
CA GLN A 56 -2.82 -50.81 1.77
C GLN A 56 -3.44 -49.47 2.17
N ALA A 57 -4.18 -49.41 3.27
CA ALA A 57 -4.77 -48.17 3.77
C ALA A 57 -3.67 -47.17 4.19
N GLN A 58 -2.59 -47.64 4.81
CA GLN A 58 -1.42 -46.80 5.14
C GLN A 58 -0.71 -46.29 3.88
N GLN A 59 -0.55 -47.12 2.84
CA GLN A 59 0.04 -46.68 1.56
C GLN A 59 -0.79 -45.56 0.91
N ARG A 60 -2.13 -45.72 0.84
CA ARG A 60 -3.02 -44.67 0.32
C ARG A 60 -2.94 -43.39 1.14
N LYS A 61 -2.88 -43.51 2.48
CA LYS A 61 -2.71 -42.38 3.38
C LYS A 61 -1.36 -41.69 3.17
N ALA A 62 -0.27 -42.44 3.06
CA ALA A 62 1.07 -41.92 2.84
C ALA A 62 1.17 -41.19 1.49
N ALA A 63 0.57 -41.72 0.43
CA ALA A 63 0.50 -41.05 -0.87
C ALA A 63 -0.28 -39.71 -0.79
N ASN A 64 -1.39 -39.68 -0.06
CA ASN A 64 -2.16 -38.45 0.17
C ASN A 64 -1.36 -37.43 0.99
N LEU A 65 -0.73 -37.87 2.09
CA LEU A 65 0.13 -37.01 2.92
C LEU A 65 1.28 -36.41 2.11
N LYS A 66 1.96 -37.22 1.28
CA LYS A 66 3.01 -36.73 0.39
C LYS A 66 2.49 -35.65 -0.57
N ARG A 67 1.33 -35.89 -1.20
CA ARG A 67 0.68 -34.89 -2.07
C ARG A 67 0.28 -33.63 -1.30
N GLN A 68 -0.21 -33.78 -0.07
CA GLN A 68 -0.60 -32.66 0.78
C GLN A 68 0.62 -31.82 1.17
N GLU A 69 1.74 -32.44 1.50
CA GLU A 69 3.02 -31.79 1.78
C GLU A 69 3.53 -31.00 0.57
N GLU A 70 3.49 -31.59 -0.63
CA GLU A 70 3.86 -30.91 -1.88
C GLU A 70 2.98 -29.68 -2.14
N LEU A 71 1.66 -29.81 -2.00
CA LEU A 71 0.72 -28.69 -2.15
C LEU A 71 0.91 -27.63 -1.05
N GLN A 72 1.29 -28.04 0.15
CA GLN A 72 1.55 -27.13 1.25
C GLN A 72 2.80 -26.30 0.97
N LYS A 73 3.90 -26.91 0.50
CA LYS A 73 5.11 -26.19 0.07
C LYS A 73 4.80 -25.13 -1.00
N GLN A 74 4.03 -25.49 -2.02
CA GLN A 74 3.60 -24.56 -3.07
C GLN A 74 2.76 -23.39 -2.50
N ARG A 75 1.88 -23.66 -1.53
CA ARG A 75 1.09 -22.62 -0.87
C ARG A 75 1.94 -21.72 0.01
N ASP A 76 2.90 -22.29 0.74
CA ASP A 76 3.79 -21.54 1.63
C ASP A 76 4.72 -20.61 0.84
N GLU A 77 5.23 -21.07 -0.32
CA GLU A 77 5.97 -20.25 -1.28
C GLU A 77 5.13 -19.08 -1.83
N ALA A 78 3.84 -19.34 -2.09
CA ALA A 78 2.91 -18.30 -2.52
C ALA A 78 2.48 -17.36 -1.39
N TRP A 79 2.50 -17.82 -0.13
CA TRP A 79 2.03 -17.10 1.05
C TRP A 79 2.85 -15.84 1.30
N GLY A 80 4.19 -15.95 1.21
CA GLY A 80 5.12 -14.82 1.32
C GLY A 80 5.31 -14.26 2.74
N ASP A 81 6.01 -13.13 2.83
CA ASP A 81 6.33 -12.45 4.10
C ASP A 81 5.16 -11.55 4.56
N PRO A 82 4.67 -11.63 5.81
CA PRO A 82 3.60 -10.77 6.32
C PRO A 82 3.94 -9.26 6.35
N VAL A 83 5.21 -8.88 6.43
CA VAL A 83 5.67 -7.48 6.42
C VAL A 83 5.94 -7.01 4.99
N ARG A 84 6.78 -7.74 4.27
CA ARG A 84 7.30 -7.30 2.97
C ARG A 84 6.50 -7.79 1.77
N GLY A 85 5.73 -8.88 1.91
CA GLY A 85 5.11 -9.55 0.78
C GLY A 85 6.18 -10.07 -0.20
N LYS A 86 5.96 -9.84 -1.50
CA LYS A 86 6.91 -10.07 -2.57
C LYS A 86 7.44 -8.73 -3.07
N THR A 87 8.75 -8.58 -3.21
CA THR A 87 9.33 -7.33 -3.70
C THR A 87 9.10 -7.22 -5.20
N THR A 88 8.56 -6.07 -5.64
CA THR A 88 8.26 -5.75 -7.03
C THR A 88 9.13 -4.59 -7.53
N PRO A 89 9.29 -4.41 -8.86
CA PRO A 89 10.04 -3.28 -9.41
C PRO A 89 9.48 -1.92 -8.96
N PHE A 90 8.15 -1.82 -8.82
CA PHE A 90 7.54 -0.60 -8.30
C PHE A 90 7.99 -0.30 -6.86
N LEU A 91 8.02 -1.32 -5.98
CA LEU A 91 8.49 -1.12 -4.61
C LEU A 91 9.98 -0.78 -4.53
N GLU A 92 10.83 -1.41 -5.34
CA GLU A 92 12.26 -1.07 -5.41
C GLU A 92 12.48 0.36 -5.88
N SER A 93 11.66 0.84 -6.83
CA SER A 93 11.74 2.22 -7.32
C SER A 93 11.47 3.28 -6.24
N LEU A 94 10.79 2.91 -5.14
CA LEU A 94 10.50 3.84 -4.04
C LEU A 94 11.77 4.29 -3.32
N ASP A 95 12.82 3.48 -3.30
CA ASP A 95 14.06 3.79 -2.58
C ASP A 95 14.79 4.99 -3.21
N SER A 96 14.73 5.07 -4.55
CA SER A 96 15.23 6.19 -5.36
C SER A 96 14.15 7.24 -5.71
N ALA A 97 12.95 7.14 -5.13
CA ALA A 97 11.80 7.97 -5.47
C ALA A 97 11.48 8.04 -6.98
N GLY A 98 11.73 6.95 -7.72
CA GLY A 98 11.45 6.83 -9.15
C GLY A 98 12.43 7.56 -10.06
N GLN A 99 13.60 7.94 -9.56
CA GLN A 99 14.64 8.63 -10.32
C GLN A 99 15.65 7.67 -10.96
N SER A 100 15.82 6.45 -10.42
CA SER A 100 16.71 5.44 -11.01
C SER A 100 15.94 4.56 -12.01
N PRO A 101 16.40 4.42 -13.26
CA PRO A 101 15.78 3.53 -14.24
C PRO A 101 16.07 2.05 -13.98
N VAL A 102 17.09 1.74 -13.19
CA VAL A 102 17.57 0.37 -12.98
C VAL A 102 17.72 0.08 -11.48
N SER A 103 17.47 -1.17 -11.09
CA SER A 103 17.59 -1.64 -9.71
C SER A 103 19.04 -1.65 -9.22
N ALA A 104 19.21 -1.40 -7.91
CA ALA A 104 20.51 -1.49 -7.28
C ALA A 104 20.90 -2.95 -7.09
N VAL A 105 21.85 -3.42 -7.89
CA VAL A 105 22.37 -4.79 -7.81
C VAL A 105 23.44 -4.92 -6.73
N ARG A 106 23.36 -6.00 -5.93
CA ARG A 106 24.42 -6.35 -4.98
C ARG A 106 25.68 -6.75 -5.73
N LYS A 107 26.81 -6.22 -5.32
CA LYS A 107 28.11 -6.54 -5.90
C LYS A 107 28.90 -7.43 -4.96
N ASP A 108 29.61 -8.40 -5.51
CA ASP A 108 30.59 -9.21 -4.80
C ASP A 108 31.76 -8.38 -4.30
N ALA A 109 32.61 -8.96 -3.44
CA ALA A 109 33.86 -8.35 -2.99
C ALA A 109 34.78 -7.96 -4.18
N SER A 110 34.66 -8.65 -5.31
CA SER A 110 35.38 -8.38 -6.57
C SER A 110 34.69 -7.37 -7.50
N GLY A 111 33.54 -6.80 -7.09
CA GLY A 111 32.78 -5.80 -7.85
C GLY A 111 31.83 -6.35 -8.92
N ASN A 112 31.75 -7.68 -9.08
CA ASN A 112 30.85 -8.33 -10.01
C ASN A 112 29.39 -8.29 -9.50
N PRO A 113 28.40 -8.01 -10.37
CA PRO A 113 26.99 -8.05 -9.99
C PRO A 113 26.55 -9.49 -9.69
N LEU A 114 25.94 -9.69 -8.50
CA LEU A 114 25.35 -10.97 -8.07
C LEU A 114 24.00 -11.27 -8.72
N GLU A 115 23.31 -10.23 -9.17
CA GLU A 115 21.96 -10.31 -9.74
C GLU A 115 21.90 -9.48 -11.03
N GLU A 116 20.99 -9.82 -11.93
CA GLU A 116 20.74 -8.99 -13.11
C GLU A 116 19.98 -7.73 -12.71
N ALA A 117 20.36 -6.62 -13.32
CA ALA A 117 19.76 -5.33 -13.04
C ALA A 117 18.39 -5.25 -13.72
N LYS A 118 17.35 -4.97 -12.95
CA LYS A 118 15.96 -4.95 -13.44
C LYS A 118 15.55 -3.51 -13.75
N GLU A 119 14.73 -3.35 -14.78
CA GLU A 119 14.14 -2.05 -15.11
C GLU A 119 13.11 -1.65 -14.05
N LEU A 120 13.18 -0.39 -13.61
CA LEU A 120 12.31 0.19 -12.61
C LEU A 120 11.38 1.24 -13.24
N PRO A 121 10.12 1.33 -12.78
CA PRO A 121 9.21 2.39 -13.24
C PRO A 121 9.69 3.76 -12.75
N THR A 122 10.14 4.60 -13.68
CA THR A 122 10.58 5.97 -13.39
C THR A 122 9.45 6.98 -13.53
N THR A 123 9.50 8.03 -12.73
CA THR A 123 8.61 9.19 -12.85
C THR A 123 9.46 10.43 -13.07
N PRO A 124 9.87 10.71 -14.32
CA PRO A 124 10.68 11.90 -14.62
C PRO A 124 9.87 13.16 -14.30
N GLY A 125 10.55 14.26 -13.99
CA GLY A 125 9.89 15.52 -13.70
C GLY A 125 9.69 15.86 -12.22
N LEU A 126 9.76 14.88 -11.31
CA LEU A 126 9.60 15.14 -9.88
C LEU A 126 10.86 15.76 -9.27
N ARG A 127 10.70 16.90 -8.61
CA ARG A 127 11.77 17.61 -7.91
C ARG A 127 11.54 17.66 -6.41
N ASN A 128 12.57 18.09 -5.69
CA ASN A 128 12.46 18.38 -4.26
C ASN A 128 11.53 19.58 -4.00
N HIS A 129 11.12 19.78 -2.74
CA HIS A 129 10.27 20.88 -2.30
C HIS A 129 8.92 20.94 -3.02
N PHE A 130 8.35 19.78 -3.34
CA PHE A 130 7.03 19.69 -3.96
C PHE A 130 6.94 20.31 -5.37
N LEU A 131 8.07 20.53 -6.04
CA LEU A 131 8.12 21.10 -7.40
C LEU A 131 8.12 20.03 -8.50
N THR A 132 7.81 20.47 -9.71
CA THR A 132 8.03 19.72 -10.95
C THR A 132 9.03 20.43 -11.88
N ASP A 133 9.58 19.70 -12.86
CA ASP A 133 10.41 20.28 -13.93
C ASP A 133 9.66 21.38 -14.68
N ALA A 134 8.40 21.15 -15.03
CA ALA A 134 7.55 22.13 -15.72
C ALA A 134 7.35 23.41 -14.90
N GLU A 135 7.00 23.28 -13.62
CA GLU A 135 6.83 24.44 -12.72
C GLU A 135 8.13 25.24 -12.57
N LEU A 136 9.27 24.55 -12.49
CA LEU A 136 10.57 25.22 -12.40
C LEU A 136 10.88 25.98 -13.70
N GLU A 137 10.63 25.36 -14.85
CA GLU A 137 10.84 26.01 -16.15
C GLU A 137 9.95 27.23 -16.34
N ASP A 138 8.68 27.16 -15.94
CA ASP A 138 7.75 28.28 -16.04
C ASP A 138 8.15 29.42 -15.08
N ALA A 139 8.56 29.10 -13.86
CA ALA A 139 9.08 30.08 -12.91
C ALA A 139 10.35 30.76 -13.44
N VAL A 140 11.25 29.99 -14.07
CA VAL A 140 12.49 30.48 -14.69
C VAL A 140 12.19 31.41 -15.87
N LYS A 141 11.26 31.02 -16.76
CA LYS A 141 10.83 31.85 -17.90
C LYS A 141 10.23 33.18 -17.41
N HIS A 142 9.37 33.11 -16.41
CA HIS A 142 8.75 34.29 -15.82
C HIS A 142 9.80 35.23 -15.18
N ALA A 143 10.73 34.67 -14.40
CA ALA A 143 11.82 35.45 -13.79
C ALA A 143 12.75 36.09 -14.84
N TYR A 144 13.02 35.39 -15.96
CA TYR A 144 13.80 35.95 -17.06
C TYR A 144 13.11 37.14 -17.70
N ALA A 145 11.79 37.04 -17.95
CA ALA A 145 11.00 38.12 -18.53
C ALA A 145 10.99 39.37 -17.65
N LEU A 146 10.84 39.21 -16.33
CA LEU A 146 10.83 40.31 -15.36
C LEU A 146 12.20 40.99 -15.19
N THR A 147 13.29 40.22 -15.29
CA THR A 147 14.65 40.73 -15.04
C THR A 147 15.36 41.20 -16.31
N LYS A 148 14.72 41.07 -17.48
CA LYS A 148 15.29 41.48 -18.76
C LYS A 148 15.68 42.96 -18.71
N PRO A 149 16.93 43.32 -19.07
CA PRO A 149 17.36 44.70 -19.01
C PRO A 149 16.49 45.56 -19.93
N MET A 150 15.84 46.58 -19.36
CA MET A 150 15.03 47.52 -20.12
C MET A 150 15.94 48.49 -20.89
N VAL A 151 15.60 48.76 -22.15
CA VAL A 151 16.22 49.86 -22.91
C VAL A 151 15.62 51.16 -22.39
N GLY A 152 16.47 52.09 -21.97
CA GLY A 152 16.01 53.40 -21.49
C GLY A 152 15.35 54.19 -22.63
N VAL A 153 14.33 54.99 -22.29
CA VAL A 153 13.59 55.83 -23.27
C VAL A 153 14.52 56.84 -23.98
N VAL A 154 15.62 57.22 -23.34
CA VAL A 154 16.69 58.04 -23.94
C VAL A 154 17.71 57.11 -24.62
N GLY A 155 17.28 56.41 -25.66
CA GLY A 155 18.12 55.48 -26.44
C GLY A 155 19.19 56.16 -27.32
N SER A 156 19.22 57.50 -27.35
CA SER A 156 20.15 58.29 -28.17
C SER A 156 21.52 58.54 -27.53
N GLN A 157 21.71 58.20 -26.24
CA GLN A 157 22.94 58.50 -25.49
C GLN A 157 23.74 57.26 -25.05
N MET A 158 23.30 56.06 -25.41
CA MET A 158 23.95 54.80 -24.99
C MET A 158 24.65 54.14 -26.17
N ASP A 159 25.92 53.76 -25.99
CA ASP A 159 26.67 53.00 -27.00
C ASP A 159 26.05 51.60 -27.19
N PRO A 160 25.81 51.15 -28.44
CA PRO A 160 25.14 49.87 -28.73
C PRO A 160 25.91 48.65 -28.18
N THR A 161 27.25 48.75 -28.12
CA THR A 161 28.13 47.71 -27.55
C THR A 161 27.84 47.46 -26.06
N THR A 162 27.57 48.52 -25.30
CA THR A 162 27.27 48.43 -23.87
C THR A 162 25.92 47.73 -23.61
N GLU A 163 24.95 47.90 -24.52
CA GLU A 163 23.66 47.22 -24.40
C GLU A 163 23.75 45.72 -24.68
N GLU A 164 24.54 45.33 -25.67
CA GLU A 164 24.79 43.93 -26.00
C GLU A 164 25.53 43.21 -24.86
N GLU A 165 26.54 43.83 -24.29
CA GLU A 165 27.26 43.31 -23.12
C GLU A 165 26.33 43.10 -21.92
N ARG A 166 25.41 44.03 -21.65
CA ARG A 166 24.41 43.88 -20.58
C ARG A 166 23.45 42.72 -20.84
N LYS A 167 23.01 42.55 -22.09
CA LYS A 167 22.17 41.41 -22.50
C LYS A 167 22.93 40.09 -22.31
N GLN A 168 24.18 40.03 -22.74
CA GLN A 168 25.03 38.84 -22.57
C GLN A 168 25.32 38.53 -21.09
N ALA A 169 25.62 39.54 -20.28
CA ALA A 169 25.84 39.36 -18.85
C ALA A 169 24.55 38.88 -18.14
N HIS A 170 23.38 39.38 -18.55
CA HIS A 170 22.09 38.93 -18.05
C HIS A 170 21.81 37.46 -18.42
N THR A 171 22.05 37.06 -19.67
CA THR A 171 21.84 35.67 -20.11
C THR A 171 22.77 34.70 -19.39
N GLN A 172 24.05 35.06 -19.20
CA GLN A 172 25.01 34.26 -18.44
C GLN A 172 24.61 34.11 -16.97
N LYS A 173 24.23 35.21 -16.32
CA LYS A 173 23.74 35.18 -14.92
C LYS A 173 22.47 34.33 -14.80
N HIS A 174 21.57 34.45 -15.77
CA HIS A 174 20.36 33.64 -15.84
C HIS A 174 20.70 32.14 -15.97
N GLN A 175 21.56 31.76 -16.92
CA GLN A 175 21.99 30.36 -17.09
C GLN A 175 22.60 29.79 -15.81
N LYS A 176 23.49 30.56 -15.15
CA LYS A 176 24.08 30.18 -13.86
C LYS A 176 23.02 29.99 -12.77
N ALA A 177 22.03 30.88 -12.70
CA ALA A 177 20.92 30.76 -11.75
C ALA A 177 20.07 29.52 -12.03
N VAL A 178 19.75 29.24 -13.29
CA VAL A 178 19.00 28.05 -13.71
C VAL A 178 19.72 26.78 -13.30
N GLU A 179 21.03 26.70 -13.54
CA GLU A 179 21.83 25.54 -13.15
C GLU A 179 21.85 25.37 -11.61
N ALA A 180 22.05 26.46 -10.87
CA ALA A 180 22.00 26.43 -9.41
C ALA A 180 20.64 25.96 -8.89
N LEU A 181 19.54 26.49 -9.42
CA LEU A 181 18.18 26.07 -9.05
C LEU A 181 17.94 24.60 -9.39
N ARG A 182 18.39 24.12 -10.55
CA ARG A 182 18.28 22.71 -10.93
C ARG A 182 18.99 21.78 -9.94
N ARG A 183 20.15 22.19 -9.41
CA ARG A 183 20.90 21.43 -8.41
C ARG A 183 20.26 21.48 -7.02
N ILE A 184 19.78 22.63 -6.60
CA ILE A 184 19.10 22.82 -5.30
C ILE A 184 17.81 21.99 -5.24
N THR A 185 17.04 22.02 -6.33
CA THR A 185 15.76 21.30 -6.43
C THR A 185 15.90 19.84 -6.84
N ALA A 186 17.12 19.34 -7.07
CA ALA A 186 17.33 17.94 -7.44
C ALA A 186 16.92 16.99 -6.30
N LEU A 187 16.05 16.03 -6.60
CA LEU A 187 15.56 15.07 -5.60
C LEU A 187 16.67 14.12 -5.08
N SER A 188 17.73 13.92 -5.87
CA SER A 188 18.92 13.15 -5.47
C SER A 188 19.59 13.72 -4.21
N ASN A 189 19.55 15.05 -4.06
CA ASN A 189 20.13 15.78 -2.93
C ASN A 189 19.16 15.87 -1.74
N GLY A 190 17.93 15.34 -1.88
CA GLY A 190 16.89 15.38 -0.87
C GLY A 190 17.06 14.34 0.24
N SER A 191 16.39 14.60 1.36
CA SER A 191 16.34 13.71 2.52
C SER A 191 15.40 12.51 2.28
N ALA A 192 15.44 11.51 3.18
CA ALA A 192 14.49 10.40 3.17
C ALA A 192 13.02 10.89 3.29
N ARG A 193 12.79 12.00 3.99
CA ARG A 193 11.48 12.63 4.11
C ARG A 193 11.02 13.20 2.77
N ASP A 194 11.91 13.85 2.03
CA ASP A 194 11.59 14.43 0.73
C ASP A 194 11.27 13.33 -0.30
N ARG A 195 12.06 12.25 -0.31
CA ARG A 195 11.79 11.06 -1.12
C ARG A 195 10.45 10.43 -0.76
N PHE A 196 10.12 10.35 0.52
CA PHE A 196 8.81 9.83 0.96
C PHE A 196 7.67 10.69 0.43
N HIS A 197 7.77 12.02 0.50
CA HIS A 197 6.74 12.91 -0.04
C HIS A 197 6.62 12.83 -1.57
N ALA A 198 7.73 12.71 -2.28
CA ALA A 198 7.73 12.45 -3.72
C ALA A 198 7.06 11.10 -4.05
N ASN A 199 7.35 10.06 -3.28
CA ASN A 199 6.69 8.76 -3.40
C ASN A 199 5.19 8.82 -3.13
N VAL A 200 4.73 9.62 -2.16
CA VAL A 200 3.29 9.80 -1.91
C VAL A 200 2.60 10.35 -3.16
N ARG A 201 3.20 11.29 -3.88
CA ARG A 201 2.66 11.79 -5.16
C ARG A 201 2.60 10.69 -6.21
N ARG A 202 3.71 9.98 -6.42
CA ARG A 202 3.76 8.82 -7.35
C ARG A 202 2.69 7.79 -7.05
N ILE A 203 2.47 7.51 -5.76
CA ILE A 203 1.44 6.57 -5.30
C ILE A 203 0.04 7.09 -5.59
N ILE A 204 -0.22 8.39 -5.39
CA ILE A 204 -1.51 9.02 -5.73
C ILE A 204 -1.73 8.95 -7.24
N ASP A 205 -0.70 9.22 -8.04
CA ASP A 205 -0.81 9.19 -9.50
C ASP A 205 -1.07 7.76 -10.03
N GLU A 206 -0.37 6.75 -9.48
CA GLU A 206 -0.48 5.35 -9.90
C GLU A 206 -1.78 4.68 -9.40
N PHE A 207 -2.14 4.85 -8.12
CA PHE A 207 -3.25 4.13 -7.49
C PHE A 207 -4.51 4.97 -7.27
N GLY A 208 -4.43 6.28 -7.51
CA GLY A 208 -5.57 7.17 -7.35
C GLY A 208 -6.70 6.78 -8.30
N ARG A 209 -7.93 6.74 -7.78
CA ARG A 209 -9.12 6.38 -8.58
C ARG A 209 -9.35 7.33 -9.75
N HIS A 210 -8.95 8.59 -9.60
CA HIS A 210 -8.99 9.59 -10.66
C HIS A 210 -8.18 9.22 -11.92
N ASN A 211 -7.16 8.36 -11.81
CA ASN A 211 -6.38 7.84 -12.95
C ASN A 211 -6.73 6.39 -13.28
N THR A 212 -6.86 5.53 -12.27
CA THR A 212 -7.14 4.10 -12.50
C THR A 212 -8.52 3.85 -13.11
N ASP A 213 -9.53 4.66 -12.77
CA ASP A 213 -10.88 4.53 -13.34
C ASP A 213 -10.89 4.82 -14.88
N LYS A 214 -9.84 5.42 -15.45
CA LYS A 214 -9.71 5.68 -16.90
C LYS A 214 -9.30 4.44 -17.71
N HIS A 215 -8.52 3.55 -17.11
CA HIS A 215 -7.88 2.43 -17.83
C HIS A 215 -8.32 1.05 -17.31
N LEU A 216 -8.66 0.93 -16.03
CA LEU A 216 -9.12 -0.32 -15.43
C LEU A 216 -10.63 -0.48 -15.58
N LYS A 217 -11.09 -1.72 -15.74
CA LYS A 217 -12.51 -2.01 -15.84
C LYS A 217 -13.17 -1.80 -14.48
N PRO A 218 -14.26 -1.00 -14.41
CA PRO A 218 -14.99 -0.84 -13.18
C PRO A 218 -15.69 -2.16 -12.81
N LYS A 219 -15.93 -2.33 -11.50
CA LYS A 219 -16.77 -3.42 -11.01
C LYS A 219 -18.18 -3.31 -11.59
N PRO A 220 -18.84 -4.42 -11.96
CA PRO A 220 -20.23 -4.40 -12.42
C PRO A 220 -21.13 -3.74 -11.37
N GLN A 221 -21.92 -2.76 -11.82
CA GLN A 221 -22.90 -2.07 -10.98
C GLN A 221 -24.09 -2.99 -10.68
N SER A 222 -24.72 -2.81 -9.53
CA SER A 222 -25.98 -3.50 -9.23
C SER A 222 -27.08 -2.97 -10.14
N ILE A 223 -27.88 -3.87 -10.73
CA ILE A 223 -29.06 -3.53 -11.53
C ILE A 223 -30.16 -3.07 -10.56
N SER A 224 -30.09 -1.81 -10.13
CA SER A 224 -31.16 -1.17 -9.35
C SER A 224 -31.75 -0.06 -10.21
N PRO A 225 -33.08 -0.01 -10.40
CA PRO A 225 -33.73 1.00 -11.24
C PRO A 225 -33.56 2.43 -10.68
N ASN A 226 -33.28 2.58 -9.39
CA ASN A 226 -33.16 3.88 -8.71
C ASN A 226 -31.70 4.35 -8.55
N THR A 227 -30.79 3.90 -9.40
CA THR A 227 -29.37 4.28 -9.29
C THR A 227 -29.19 5.71 -9.80
N THR A 228 -28.99 6.66 -8.89
CA THR A 228 -28.64 8.04 -9.26
C THR A 228 -27.16 8.12 -9.68
N PRO A 229 -26.83 8.86 -10.74
CA PRO A 229 -25.44 9.10 -11.11
C PRO A 229 -24.76 9.91 -10.01
N MET A 230 -23.59 9.45 -9.55
CA MET A 230 -22.79 10.16 -8.56
C MET A 230 -22.14 11.40 -9.21
N PRO A 231 -22.00 12.52 -8.48
CA PRO A 231 -21.30 13.68 -9.00
C PRO A 231 -19.82 13.35 -9.28
N GLY A 232 -19.24 14.08 -10.23
CA GLY A 232 -17.81 14.01 -10.52
C GLY A 232 -16.96 14.38 -9.29
N ARG A 233 -15.72 13.90 -9.27
CA ARG A 233 -14.77 14.25 -8.20
C ARG A 233 -14.31 15.70 -8.38
N ALA A 234 -14.24 16.46 -7.28
CA ALA A 234 -13.74 17.83 -7.31
C ALA A 234 -12.20 17.92 -7.43
N GLY A 235 -11.47 16.85 -7.08
CA GLY A 235 -10.01 16.86 -7.05
C GLY A 235 -9.39 15.46 -7.06
N PRO A 236 -8.06 15.39 -6.88
CA PRO A 236 -7.33 14.12 -6.89
C PRO A 236 -7.75 13.23 -5.73
N ASP A 237 -7.83 11.94 -6.00
CA ASP A 237 -8.18 10.93 -5.01
C ASP A 237 -6.97 10.57 -4.13
N THR A 238 -7.00 11.01 -2.88
CA THR A 238 -5.91 10.79 -1.90
C THR A 238 -6.34 9.90 -0.73
N GLY A 239 -7.64 9.64 -0.60
CA GLY A 239 -8.24 8.98 0.56
C GLY A 239 -8.69 7.54 0.31
N SER A 240 -8.55 7.03 -0.91
CA SER A 240 -8.97 5.68 -1.24
C SER A 240 -8.13 4.60 -0.55
N SER A 241 -8.71 3.43 -0.36
CA SER A 241 -8.03 2.33 0.37
C SER A 241 -6.75 1.90 -0.35
N GLU A 242 -6.75 1.93 -1.69
CA GLU A 242 -5.60 1.63 -2.53
C GLU A 242 -4.42 2.55 -2.22
N VAL A 243 -4.66 3.87 -2.28
CA VAL A 243 -3.66 4.90 -1.99
C VAL A 243 -3.16 4.80 -0.55
N GLN A 244 -4.06 4.61 0.42
CA GLN A 244 -3.68 4.44 1.82
C GLN A 244 -2.79 3.20 2.04
N ILE A 245 -3.14 2.06 1.43
CA ILE A 245 -2.37 0.82 1.52
C ILE A 245 -0.98 0.99 0.88
N ALA A 246 -0.91 1.65 -0.27
CA ALA A 246 0.35 1.94 -0.96
C ALA A 246 1.27 2.85 -0.13
N ILE A 247 0.74 3.94 0.46
CA ILE A 247 1.50 4.83 1.34
C ILE A 247 1.99 4.08 2.59
N LEU A 248 1.14 3.24 3.20
CA LEU A 248 1.56 2.41 4.33
C LEU A 248 2.65 1.43 3.92
N THR A 249 2.58 0.86 2.73
CA THR A 249 3.59 -0.08 2.21
C THR A 249 4.93 0.61 2.02
N ALA A 250 4.96 1.82 1.44
CA ALA A 250 6.17 2.63 1.35
C ALA A 250 6.77 2.94 2.74
N LYS A 251 5.93 3.31 3.71
CA LYS A 251 6.39 3.58 5.09
C LYS A 251 6.91 2.33 5.80
N ILE A 252 6.21 1.21 5.67
CA ILE A 252 6.61 -0.09 6.22
C ILE A 252 7.97 -0.50 5.65
N ARG A 253 8.18 -0.32 4.33
CA ARG A 253 9.45 -0.61 3.66
C ARG A 253 10.58 0.19 4.29
N SER A 254 10.48 1.52 4.34
CA SER A 254 11.52 2.39 4.91
C SER A 254 11.82 2.09 6.38
N VAL A 255 10.78 1.86 7.21
CA VAL A 255 10.97 1.51 8.63
C VAL A 255 11.60 0.13 8.78
N SER A 256 11.21 -0.85 7.95
CA SER A 256 11.78 -2.20 8.00
C SER A 256 13.26 -2.22 7.64
N GLU A 257 13.67 -1.43 6.65
CA GLU A 257 15.07 -1.30 6.22
C GLU A 257 15.90 -0.60 7.29
N MET A 258 15.40 0.49 7.87
CA MET A 258 16.06 1.20 8.97
C MET A 258 16.28 0.28 10.19
N LEU A 259 15.33 -0.59 10.53
CA LEU A 259 15.47 -1.53 11.65
C LEU A 259 16.48 -2.65 11.40
N GLN A 260 16.75 -2.98 10.13
CA GLN A 260 17.77 -3.97 9.75
C GLN A 260 19.18 -3.39 9.78
N VAL A 261 19.32 -2.09 9.52
CA VAL A 261 20.60 -1.40 9.41
C VAL A 261 20.99 -0.73 10.75
N ASN A 262 22.29 -0.48 10.98
CA ASN A 262 22.86 0.38 12.04
C ASN A 262 22.27 0.23 13.45
N ARG A 263 22.51 -0.92 14.12
CA ARG A 263 22.01 -1.21 15.49
C ARG A 263 20.48 -1.09 15.66
N GLY A 264 19.71 -1.05 14.56
CA GLY A 264 18.24 -0.92 14.57
C GLY A 264 17.52 -2.01 15.36
N TYR A 265 18.14 -3.18 15.56
CA TYR A 265 17.61 -4.23 16.44
C TYR A 265 17.38 -3.79 17.89
N LYS A 266 18.07 -2.74 18.35
CA LYS A 266 17.91 -2.14 19.69
C LYS A 266 16.70 -1.20 19.79
N ASP A 267 16.18 -0.71 18.66
CA ASP A 267 15.08 0.25 18.63
C ASP A 267 13.73 -0.45 18.84
N LYS A 268 13.28 -0.50 20.10
CA LYS A 268 12.02 -1.14 20.49
C LYS A 268 10.79 -0.29 20.12
N HIS A 269 10.93 1.03 20.06
CA HIS A 269 9.83 1.94 19.74
C HIS A 269 9.44 1.84 18.27
N ASN A 270 10.43 1.84 17.38
CA ASN A 270 10.15 1.70 15.95
C ASN A 270 9.71 0.30 15.55
N LYS A 271 10.11 -0.76 16.28
CA LYS A 271 9.51 -2.10 16.13
C LYS A 271 8.00 -2.10 16.44
N ARG A 272 7.59 -1.44 17.53
CA ARG A 272 6.16 -1.25 17.84
C ARG A 272 5.46 -0.46 16.73
N ASN A 273 6.07 0.62 16.25
CA ASN A 273 5.51 1.44 15.16
C ASN A 273 5.34 0.63 13.86
N LEU A 274 6.33 -0.18 13.49
CA LEU A 274 6.26 -1.10 12.35
C LEU A 274 5.06 -2.03 12.48
N ARG A 275 4.90 -2.67 13.65
CA ARG A 275 3.75 -3.56 13.91
C ARG A 275 2.40 -2.85 13.75
N LEU A 276 2.27 -1.64 14.30
CA LEU A 276 1.06 -0.83 14.16
C LEU A 276 0.75 -0.49 12.68
N LEU A 277 1.78 -0.16 11.89
CA LEU A 277 1.62 0.12 10.46
C LEU A 277 1.16 -1.12 9.69
N VAL A 278 1.78 -2.28 9.96
CA VAL A 278 1.42 -3.55 9.32
C VAL A 278 -0.02 -3.95 9.67
N HIS A 279 -0.42 -3.88 10.94
CA HIS A 279 -1.80 -4.17 11.34
C HIS A 279 -2.81 -3.16 10.78
N ARG A 280 -2.45 -1.88 10.65
CA ARG A 280 -3.31 -0.89 9.97
C ARG A 280 -3.49 -1.24 8.50
N ARG A 281 -2.43 -1.63 7.80
CA ARG A 281 -2.49 -2.10 6.40
C ARG A 281 -3.36 -3.34 6.27
N GLN A 282 -3.18 -4.32 7.17
CA GLN A 282 -4.00 -5.54 7.22
C GLN A 282 -5.50 -5.23 7.30
N LYS A 283 -5.92 -4.32 8.19
CA LYS A 283 -7.34 -3.92 8.32
C LYS A 283 -7.88 -3.31 7.03
N LEU A 284 -7.10 -2.47 6.35
CA LEU A 284 -7.50 -1.87 5.08
C LEU A 284 -7.62 -2.92 3.97
N LEU A 285 -6.68 -3.87 3.89
CA LEU A 285 -6.72 -4.97 2.92
C LEU A 285 -7.94 -5.87 3.13
N GLN A 286 -8.25 -6.26 4.38
CA GLN A 286 -9.43 -7.05 4.71
C GLN A 286 -10.75 -6.31 4.41
N TYR A 287 -10.76 -4.99 4.56
CA TYR A 287 -11.91 -4.17 4.15
C TYR A 287 -12.05 -4.16 2.63
N MET A 288 -10.95 -3.88 1.92
CA MET A 288 -10.95 -3.73 0.47
C MET A 288 -11.26 -5.04 -0.24
N GLU A 289 -10.72 -6.19 0.21
CA GLU A 289 -11.02 -7.53 -0.32
C GLU A 289 -12.54 -7.79 -0.33
N ARG A 290 -13.23 -7.46 0.78
CA ARG A 290 -14.69 -7.62 0.90
C ARG A 290 -15.48 -6.65 0.02
N LYS A 291 -15.01 -5.42 -0.16
CA LYS A 291 -15.71 -4.38 -0.93
C LYS A 291 -15.54 -4.55 -2.43
N GLU A 292 -14.31 -4.73 -2.88
CA GLU A 292 -13.97 -4.86 -4.29
C GLU A 292 -14.39 -6.22 -4.87
N ARG A 293 -14.40 -7.28 -4.05
CA ARG A 293 -14.75 -8.66 -4.46
C ARG A 293 -13.92 -9.16 -5.66
N GLY A 294 -12.62 -8.83 -5.69
CA GLY A 294 -11.72 -9.25 -6.76
C GLY A 294 -11.86 -8.43 -8.05
N SER A 295 -12.20 -7.14 -7.95
CA SER A 295 -12.15 -6.23 -9.10
C SER A 295 -10.74 -6.11 -9.68
N GLU A 296 -10.63 -5.70 -10.94
CA GLU A 296 -9.33 -5.49 -11.61
C GLU A 296 -8.48 -4.44 -10.87
N ARG A 297 -9.11 -3.47 -10.21
CA ARG A 297 -8.43 -2.50 -9.34
C ARG A 297 -7.75 -3.17 -8.15
N TRP A 298 -8.42 -4.12 -7.50
CA TRP A 298 -7.85 -4.88 -6.39
C TRP A 298 -6.66 -5.73 -6.85
N THR A 299 -6.79 -6.45 -7.96
CA THR A 299 -5.71 -7.30 -8.47
C THR A 299 -4.50 -6.48 -8.91
N ASN A 300 -4.71 -5.38 -9.64
CA ASN A 300 -3.63 -4.47 -10.04
C ASN A 300 -2.85 -3.93 -8.82
N MET A 301 -3.57 -3.51 -7.78
CA MET A 301 -2.91 -3.04 -6.54
C MET A 301 -2.05 -4.14 -5.90
N LEU A 302 -2.56 -5.38 -5.79
CA LEU A 302 -1.82 -6.49 -5.21
C LEU A 302 -0.56 -6.83 -6.02
N GLU A 303 -0.67 -6.86 -7.34
CA GLU A 303 0.42 -7.18 -8.27
C GLU A 303 1.51 -6.10 -8.23
N LYS A 304 1.13 -4.81 -8.30
CA LYS A 304 2.08 -3.69 -8.29
C LYS A 304 2.80 -3.55 -6.95
N LEU A 305 2.08 -3.68 -5.83
CA LEU A 305 2.66 -3.58 -4.49
C LEU A 305 3.21 -4.92 -3.97
N GLY A 306 3.07 -6.02 -4.71
CA GLY A 306 3.53 -7.34 -4.31
C GLY A 306 2.91 -7.85 -3.00
N LEU A 307 1.67 -7.47 -2.71
CA LEU A 307 0.99 -7.84 -1.47
C LEU A 307 0.49 -9.27 -1.57
N THR A 308 1.01 -10.15 -0.72
CA THR A 308 0.61 -11.56 -0.67
C THR A 308 -0.40 -11.81 0.45
N PRO A 309 -1.14 -12.94 0.41
CA PRO A 309 -2.11 -13.27 1.44
C PRO A 309 -1.57 -13.20 2.88
N ALA A 310 -0.28 -13.49 3.12
CA ALA A 310 0.34 -13.33 4.44
C ALA A 310 0.20 -11.92 5.04
N THR A 311 0.11 -10.90 4.19
CA THR A 311 0.05 -9.50 4.64
C THR A 311 -1.31 -9.09 5.18
N TRP A 312 -2.37 -9.90 5.00
CA TRP A 312 -3.70 -9.61 5.56
C TRP A 312 -4.50 -10.80 6.10
N LYS A 313 -4.23 -12.03 5.63
CA LYS A 313 -4.89 -13.25 6.07
C LYS A 313 -4.18 -13.83 7.30
N GLY A 314 -4.96 -14.28 8.27
CA GLY A 314 -4.44 -14.81 9.54
C GLY A 314 -3.98 -13.71 10.51
N GLN A 315 -3.30 -14.14 11.58
CA GLN A 315 -2.71 -13.26 12.57
C GLN A 315 -1.27 -12.92 12.16
N ILE A 316 -0.91 -11.64 12.23
CA ILE A 316 0.46 -11.18 11.97
C ILE A 316 1.17 -10.96 13.31
N ASP A 317 2.12 -11.83 13.61
CA ASP A 317 2.94 -11.78 14.81
C ASP A 317 4.37 -11.32 14.45
N LEU A 318 4.81 -10.23 15.10
CA LEU A 318 6.09 -9.53 14.89
C LEU A 318 6.77 -9.22 16.22
#